data_AF-A0A4Y2TDQ4-F1
#
_entry.id   AF-A0A4Y2TDQ4-F1
#
_cell.length_a   1.000
_cell.length_b   1.000
_cell.length_c   1.000
_cell.angle_alpha   90.00
_cell.angle_beta   90.00
_cell.angle_gamma   90.00
#
_symmetry.space_group_name_H-M   'P 1'
#
loop_
_entity.id
_entity.type
_entity.pdbx_description
1 polymer ?
#
loop_
_entity_poly.entity_id
_entity_poly.type
_entity_poly.pdbx_seq_one_letter_code
_entity_poly.pdbx_strand_id
1 'polypeptide(L)'
;FSRVYCKISVSNGRTEYSSVKENETNLFWDEVFKLEVPSYENNTITVEVWSAHPQRSTEAESFDDEGKPVDAPASSYRIGSVTEPVKNLPCVGREMLWTIRKGPRKMNTRGQLSLFVQLGTPKGPDHVLHIIMQMEILKQCYVKQLPSLQVNKKWKNWLEVLPNAALTLLQQHALQHGITPTEQCVCSWIVASSLKIHQEDRISFYFLYTLLEGLIADIYDDPIEPYLEEALSSGAYKFAEFNKSALGNLHQNFEVQIIEEADELFYLLKSMCGVEMQTYSNYLDSYVVIAGESLAWYLSVFALYQDDLKENDTSVEMVCDILMKIIKIFLKNQIILDDIFTRAWNVSYSKITFNELDAVINDTIKPIIQHLMVVMRDPDRKRVIKESLQLLQLYHNVRNLVQYVLNDLPSERAVLSMDEYSSWFGEELILEWFLLCDMYTKPFIKRAVVADNMERLNNNIPHGTSVPDVVSIVDEMVIDVWTKLTWDEQFYTHAALLDAVKTCVMDYVQAIYDKLVTEDFYGAKKNLGINEKV
;
A
#
# COMPACT_ATOMS: atom_id res chain seq x y z
N PHE A 1 -27.13 -50.32 -6.69
CA PHE A 1 -25.94 -50.99 -6.12
C PHE A 1 -25.91 -50.56 -4.66
N SER A 2 -26.11 -51.46 -3.69
CA SER A 2 -26.41 -51.03 -2.31
C SER A 2 -25.22 -50.34 -1.63
N ARG A 3 -24.01 -50.86 -1.82
CA ARG A 3 -22.78 -50.37 -1.20
C ARG A 3 -21.62 -50.56 -2.18
N VAL A 4 -20.95 -49.50 -2.60
CA VAL A 4 -19.92 -49.52 -3.66
C VAL A 4 -18.59 -49.01 -3.12
N TYR A 5 -17.50 -49.66 -3.50
CA TYR A 5 -16.13 -49.23 -3.20
C TYR A 5 -15.19 -49.51 -4.37
N CYS A 6 -14.06 -48.83 -4.38
CA CYS A 6 -12.98 -49.01 -5.35
C CYS A 6 -11.83 -49.79 -4.70
N LYS A 7 -11.27 -50.73 -5.45
CA LYS A 7 -10.04 -51.45 -5.13
C LYS A 7 -8.99 -51.02 -6.15
N ILE A 8 -7.89 -50.46 -5.67
CA ILE A 8 -6.79 -49.98 -6.51
C ILE A 8 -5.58 -50.86 -6.24
N SER A 9 -4.99 -51.42 -7.28
CA SER A 9 -3.83 -52.32 -7.16
C SER A 9 -2.81 -52.03 -8.25
N VAL A 10 -1.53 -52.16 -7.91
CA VAL A 10 -0.43 -52.20 -8.89
C VAL A 10 -0.03 -53.65 -9.08
N SER A 11 0.26 -54.07 -10.32
CA SER A 11 0.78 -55.42 -10.56
C SER A 11 2.03 -55.68 -9.72
N ASN A 12 2.00 -56.77 -8.93
CA ASN A 12 3.05 -57.13 -7.97
C ASN A 12 3.29 -56.10 -6.85
N GLY A 13 2.36 -55.17 -6.60
CA GLY A 13 2.43 -54.15 -5.56
C GLY A 13 1.34 -54.29 -4.51
N ARG A 14 1.23 -53.25 -3.66
CA ARG A 14 0.15 -53.16 -2.66
C ARG A 14 -1.21 -52.92 -3.32
N THR A 15 -2.25 -53.32 -2.60
CA THR A 15 -3.64 -53.07 -2.94
C THR A 15 -4.24 -52.17 -1.87
N GLU A 16 -4.86 -51.08 -2.29
CA GLU A 16 -5.59 -50.15 -1.44
C GLU A 16 -7.09 -50.21 -1.75
N TYR A 17 -7.90 -49.83 -0.77
CA TYR A 17 -9.37 -49.85 -0.87
C TYR A 17 -9.92 -48.50 -0.47
N SER A 18 -10.89 -48.01 -1.23
CA SER A 18 -11.63 -46.80 -0.86
C SER A 18 -12.67 -47.07 0.21
N SER A 19 -13.20 -46.01 0.82
CA SER A 19 -14.38 -46.11 1.68
C SER A 19 -15.58 -46.67 0.90
N VAL A 20 -16.48 -47.33 1.63
CA VAL A 20 -17.72 -47.88 1.08
C VAL A 20 -18.78 -46.78 1.08
N LYS A 21 -19.30 -46.42 -0.10
CA LYS A 21 -20.36 -45.43 -0.28
C LYS A 21 -21.68 -46.10 -0.64
N GLU A 22 -22.80 -45.59 -0.13
CA GLU A 22 -24.11 -46.19 -0.33
C GLU A 22 -24.88 -45.52 -1.49
N ASN A 23 -25.47 -46.35 -2.34
CA ASN A 23 -26.67 -46.08 -3.14
C ASN A 23 -26.82 -44.73 -3.89
N GLU A 24 -25.79 -44.26 -4.61
CA GLU A 24 -25.94 -43.19 -5.62
C GLU A 24 -25.37 -43.62 -6.98
N THR A 25 -25.95 -43.09 -8.08
CA THR A 25 -25.50 -43.39 -9.46
C THR A 25 -24.24 -42.64 -9.85
N ASN A 26 -23.91 -41.54 -9.17
CA ASN A 26 -22.67 -40.78 -9.29
C ASN A 26 -22.01 -40.71 -7.91
N LEU A 27 -20.97 -41.52 -7.71
CA LEU A 27 -20.27 -41.61 -6.44
C LEU A 27 -19.01 -40.75 -6.46
N PHE A 28 -18.76 -40.04 -5.37
CA PHE A 28 -17.56 -39.22 -5.16
C PHE A 28 -16.88 -39.67 -3.85
N TRP A 29 -15.59 -40.06 -3.96
CA TRP A 29 -14.81 -40.55 -2.83
C TRP A 29 -13.89 -39.49 -2.22
N ASP A 30 -13.23 -38.68 -3.06
CA ASP A 30 -12.23 -37.68 -2.64
C ASP A 30 -11.12 -38.26 -1.75
N GLU A 31 -10.66 -39.46 -2.11
CA GLU A 31 -9.65 -40.19 -1.35
C GLU A 31 -8.34 -40.29 -2.13
N VAL A 32 -7.23 -40.03 -1.45
CA VAL A 32 -5.88 -40.03 -2.02
C VAL A 32 -5.15 -41.31 -1.63
N PHE A 33 -4.65 -42.05 -2.62
CA PHE A 33 -3.89 -43.28 -2.42
C PHE A 33 -2.46 -43.11 -2.95
N LYS A 34 -1.46 -43.53 -2.16
CA LYS A 34 -0.05 -43.58 -2.58
C LYS A 34 0.37 -45.04 -2.74
N LEU A 35 0.71 -45.42 -3.98
CA LEU A 35 1.08 -46.79 -4.34
C LEU A 35 2.50 -46.80 -4.89
N GLU A 36 3.36 -47.64 -4.32
CA GLU A 36 4.70 -47.87 -4.86
C GLU A 36 4.63 -48.75 -6.11
N VAL A 37 5.29 -48.30 -7.18
CA VAL A 37 5.40 -49.06 -8.43
C VAL A 37 6.80 -49.68 -8.52
N PRO A 38 6.94 -51.01 -8.45
CA PRO A 38 8.26 -51.66 -8.43
C PRO A 38 9.09 -51.49 -9.71
N SER A 39 8.43 -51.26 -10.86
CA SER A 39 9.06 -51.14 -12.18
C SER A 39 8.14 -50.36 -13.13
N TYR A 40 8.69 -49.37 -13.83
CA TYR A 40 7.92 -48.53 -14.74
C TYR A 40 7.49 -49.26 -16.02
N GLU A 41 8.33 -50.13 -16.59
CA GLU A 41 8.09 -50.70 -17.92
C GLU A 41 7.02 -51.79 -17.95
N ASN A 42 6.97 -52.62 -16.91
CA ASN A 42 6.22 -53.87 -16.94
C ASN A 42 4.96 -53.87 -16.05
N ASN A 43 4.73 -52.79 -15.28
CA ASN A 43 3.61 -52.74 -14.37
C ASN A 43 2.36 -52.08 -14.96
N THR A 44 1.23 -52.50 -14.43
CA THR A 44 -0.09 -51.98 -14.73
C THR A 44 -0.77 -51.56 -13.44
N ILE A 45 -1.50 -50.46 -13.47
CA ILE A 45 -2.45 -50.10 -12.42
C ILE A 45 -3.81 -50.69 -12.78
N THR A 46 -4.43 -51.39 -11.84
CA THR A 46 -5.76 -51.95 -11.98
C THR A 46 -6.67 -51.34 -10.94
N VAL A 47 -7.73 -50.68 -11.40
CA VAL A 47 -8.81 -50.16 -10.56
C VAL A 47 -10.05 -50.99 -10.80
N GLU A 48 -10.57 -51.58 -9.73
CA GLU A 48 -11.77 -52.40 -9.75
C GLU A 48 -12.86 -51.75 -8.91
N VAL A 49 -14.07 -51.68 -9.44
CA VAL A 49 -15.23 -51.19 -8.70
C VAL A 49 -16.05 -52.39 -8.24
N TRP A 50 -16.34 -52.44 -6.95
CA TRP A 50 -16.99 -53.57 -6.28
C TRP A 50 -18.28 -53.13 -5.61
N SER A 51 -19.28 -54.01 -5.61
CA SER A 51 -20.50 -53.84 -4.83
C SER A 51 -20.48 -54.84 -3.67
N ALA A 52 -20.49 -54.34 -2.43
CA ALA A 52 -20.68 -55.17 -1.25
C ALA A 52 -22.16 -55.52 -1.07
N HIS A 53 -22.47 -56.81 -0.87
CA HIS A 53 -23.79 -57.23 -0.42
C HIS A 53 -23.87 -57.12 1.11
N PRO A 54 -25.02 -56.68 1.67
CA PRO A 54 -25.25 -56.79 3.10
C PRO A 54 -25.34 -58.28 3.47
N GLN A 55 -24.42 -58.76 4.30
CA GLN A 55 -24.59 -60.07 4.92
C GLN A 55 -25.86 -60.03 5.79
N ARG A 56 -26.72 -61.04 5.65
CA ARG A 56 -27.74 -61.32 6.67
C ARG A 56 -27.01 -61.69 7.95
N SER A 57 -27.34 -60.96 9.00
CA SER A 57 -26.88 -61.11 10.37
C SER A 57 -26.96 -62.55 10.87
N THR A 58 -25.83 -63.09 11.33
CA THR A 58 -25.75 -63.98 12.49
C THR A 58 -24.33 -63.89 13.06
N GLU A 59 -24.29 -63.42 14.31
CA GLU A 59 -23.28 -63.69 15.35
C GLU A 59 -21.89 -63.05 15.24
N ALA A 60 -21.74 -62.00 16.05
CA ALA A 60 -20.58 -61.58 16.84
C ALA A 60 -19.19 -62.08 16.42
N GLU A 61 -18.39 -61.19 15.82
CA GLU A 61 -16.95 -61.12 16.05
C GLU A 61 -16.53 -59.65 16.28
N SER A 62 -15.60 -59.50 17.21
CA SER A 62 -15.15 -58.32 17.95
C SER A 62 -14.52 -57.21 17.09
N PHE A 63 -14.64 -55.97 17.58
CA PHE A 63 -13.86 -54.82 17.12
C PHE A 63 -12.41 -54.92 17.60
N ASP A 64 -11.45 -54.69 16.69
CA ASP A 64 -10.06 -54.34 17.01
C ASP A 64 -9.86 -52.83 16.87
N ASP A 65 -9.10 -52.26 17.82
CA ASP A 65 -8.99 -50.82 18.15
C ASP A 65 -8.08 -49.99 17.21
N GLU A 66 -7.88 -50.41 15.94
CA GLU A 66 -6.95 -49.73 15.01
C GLU A 66 -7.51 -49.39 13.62
N GLY A 67 -8.83 -49.41 13.41
CA GLY A 67 -9.46 -48.77 12.24
C GLY A 67 -9.02 -49.26 10.84
N LYS A 68 -8.37 -50.44 10.72
CA LYS A 68 -8.11 -51.08 9.43
C LYS A 68 -9.32 -51.90 8.99
N PRO A 69 -9.77 -51.80 7.72
CA PRO A 69 -10.85 -52.64 7.24
C PRO A 69 -10.36 -54.09 7.17
N VAL A 70 -11.10 -54.96 7.87
CA VAL A 70 -11.02 -56.42 7.77
C VAL A 70 -11.24 -56.83 6.30
N ASP A 71 -10.53 -57.89 5.90
CA ASP A 71 -10.55 -58.52 4.58
C ASP A 71 -11.91 -58.46 3.87
N ALA A 72 -11.85 -58.26 2.55
CA ALA A 72 -12.98 -58.08 1.64
C ALA A 72 -14.26 -58.82 2.07
N PRO A 73 -15.43 -58.16 2.13
CA PRO A 73 -16.66 -58.78 2.59
C PRO A 73 -16.95 -60.02 1.73
N ALA A 74 -17.13 -61.18 2.38
CA ALA A 74 -17.19 -62.52 1.77
C ALA A 74 -18.33 -62.74 0.72
N SER A 75 -19.05 -61.69 0.33
CA SER A 75 -20.11 -61.69 -0.69
C SER A 75 -20.11 -60.47 -1.62
N SER A 76 -18.97 -59.81 -1.86
CA SER A 76 -18.87 -58.70 -2.83
C SER A 76 -18.78 -59.17 -4.29
N TYR A 77 -19.47 -58.48 -5.22
CA TYR A 77 -19.37 -58.74 -6.66
C TYR A 77 -18.72 -57.58 -7.42
N ARG A 78 -17.84 -57.89 -8.37
CA ARG A 78 -17.14 -56.89 -9.20
C ARG A 78 -18.08 -56.28 -10.24
N ILE A 79 -18.28 -54.96 -10.18
CA ILE A 79 -19.07 -54.17 -11.12
C ILE A 79 -18.32 -54.06 -12.45
N GLY A 80 -17.03 -53.76 -12.38
CA GLY A 80 -16.10 -53.78 -13.50
C GLY A 80 -14.70 -53.33 -13.11
N SER A 81 -13.79 -53.32 -14.09
CA SER A 81 -12.38 -52.95 -13.87
C SER A 81 -11.83 -52.16 -15.04
N VAL A 82 -10.79 -51.38 -14.76
CA VAL A 82 -9.90 -50.78 -15.74
C VAL A 82 -8.46 -51.15 -15.38
N THR A 83 -7.66 -51.48 -16.38
CA THR A 83 -6.25 -51.79 -16.23
C THR A 83 -5.48 -50.95 -17.23
N GLU A 84 -4.60 -50.08 -16.74
CA GLU A 84 -3.77 -49.22 -17.58
C GLU A 84 -2.28 -49.48 -17.31
N PRO A 85 -1.43 -49.52 -18.36
CA PRO A 85 0.02 -49.56 -18.19
C PRO A 85 0.54 -48.32 -17.43
N VAL A 86 1.47 -48.51 -16.50
CA VAL A 86 2.06 -47.39 -15.74
C VAL A 86 2.74 -46.38 -16.67
N LYS A 87 3.37 -46.85 -17.76
CA LYS A 87 3.97 -45.99 -18.79
C LYS A 87 3.02 -45.04 -19.51
N ASN A 88 1.71 -45.27 -19.42
CA ASN A 88 0.69 -44.41 -20.00
C ASN A 88 0.16 -43.38 -18.99
N LEU A 89 0.61 -43.45 -17.73
CA LEU A 89 0.23 -42.50 -16.70
C LEU A 89 1.02 -41.20 -16.84
N PRO A 90 0.40 -40.05 -16.57
CA PRO A 90 1.07 -38.78 -16.71
C PRO A 90 1.98 -38.50 -15.50
N CYS A 91 3.19 -38.00 -15.76
CA CYS A 91 4.10 -37.53 -14.71
C CYS A 91 3.65 -36.20 -14.09
N VAL A 92 2.92 -35.40 -14.87
CA VAL A 92 2.23 -34.18 -14.42
C VAL A 92 0.82 -34.58 -14.04
N GLY A 93 0.42 -34.38 -12.78
CA GLY A 93 -0.89 -34.80 -12.28
C GLY A 93 -2.02 -34.36 -13.21
N ARG A 94 -2.87 -35.30 -13.62
CA ARG A 94 -3.96 -35.04 -14.56
C ARG A 94 -5.19 -35.85 -14.20
N GLU A 95 -6.35 -35.23 -14.36
CA GLU A 95 -7.63 -35.93 -14.32
C GLU A 95 -7.78 -36.84 -15.55
N MET A 96 -7.99 -38.12 -15.29
CA MET A 96 -8.10 -39.19 -16.27
C MET A 96 -9.48 -39.82 -16.16
N LEU A 97 -10.22 -39.78 -17.26
CA LEU A 97 -11.53 -40.42 -17.36
C LEU A 97 -11.38 -41.83 -17.95
N TRP A 98 -11.51 -42.83 -17.09
CA TRP A 98 -11.37 -44.24 -17.45
C TRP A 98 -12.72 -44.94 -17.60
N THR A 99 -12.88 -45.69 -18.69
CA THR A 99 -14.13 -46.42 -18.95
C THR A 99 -14.08 -47.81 -18.34
N ILE A 100 -15.02 -48.12 -17.44
CA ILE A 100 -15.05 -49.37 -16.68
C ILE A 100 -15.63 -50.51 -17.54
N ARG A 101 -14.94 -51.67 -17.59
CA ARG A 101 -15.33 -52.83 -18.42
C ARG A 101 -15.62 -54.07 -17.58
N LYS A 102 -16.57 -54.90 -18.03
CA LYS A 102 -16.88 -56.22 -17.42
C LYS A 102 -15.96 -57.31 -18.00
N GLY A 103 -14.69 -57.30 -17.61
CA GLY A 103 -13.69 -58.32 -17.95
C GLY A 103 -12.86 -58.04 -19.21
N PRO A 104 -11.81 -58.85 -19.46
CA PRO A 104 -10.73 -58.50 -20.40
C PRO A 104 -11.10 -58.56 -21.90
N ARG A 105 -12.29 -59.07 -22.27
CA ARG A 105 -12.64 -59.38 -23.67
C ARG A 105 -14.04 -58.94 -24.16
N LYS A 106 -14.79 -58.05 -23.48
CA LYS A 106 -16.11 -57.61 -23.98
C LYS A 106 -16.34 -56.10 -23.91
N MET A 107 -16.90 -55.54 -25.00
CA MET A 107 -17.26 -54.13 -25.22
C MET A 107 -18.43 -53.60 -24.35
N ASN A 108 -18.86 -54.32 -23.31
CA ASN A 108 -19.94 -53.84 -22.44
C ASN A 108 -19.39 -52.86 -21.40
N THR A 109 -19.41 -51.57 -21.76
CA THR A 109 -19.13 -50.43 -20.87
C THR A 109 -20.20 -50.36 -19.77
N ARG A 110 -19.76 -50.22 -18.51
CA ARG A 110 -20.68 -50.18 -17.34
C ARG A 110 -20.65 -48.86 -16.57
N GLY A 111 -19.87 -47.90 -17.04
CA GLY A 111 -19.72 -46.59 -16.43
C GLY A 111 -18.36 -45.97 -16.74
N GLN A 112 -18.12 -44.79 -16.17
CA GLN A 112 -16.86 -44.08 -16.23
C GLN A 112 -16.38 -43.81 -14.79
N LEU A 113 -15.06 -43.78 -14.62
CA LEU A 113 -14.38 -43.44 -13.39
C LEU A 113 -13.48 -42.24 -13.69
N SER A 114 -13.64 -41.14 -12.96
CA SER A 114 -12.69 -40.04 -13.00
C SER A 114 -11.67 -40.21 -11.89
N LEU A 115 -10.38 -40.14 -12.22
CA LEU A 115 -9.27 -40.21 -11.26
C LEU A 115 -8.24 -39.15 -11.58
N PHE A 116 -7.79 -38.40 -10.58
CA PHE A 116 -6.57 -37.63 -10.70
C PHE A 116 -5.37 -38.56 -10.47
N VAL A 117 -4.50 -38.69 -11.48
CA VAL A 117 -3.34 -39.58 -11.43
C VAL A 117 -2.07 -38.80 -11.65
N GLN A 118 -1.06 -39.04 -10.81
CA GLN A 118 0.27 -38.47 -10.91
C GLN A 118 1.32 -39.55 -10.65
N LEU A 119 2.24 -39.71 -11.59
CA LEU A 119 3.43 -40.54 -11.38
C LEU A 119 4.56 -39.68 -10.82
N GLY A 120 5.08 -40.04 -9.65
CA GLY A 120 6.20 -39.35 -9.00
C GLY A 120 7.27 -40.34 -8.58
N THR A 121 8.50 -39.84 -8.49
CA THR A 121 9.63 -40.59 -7.92
C THR A 121 9.68 -40.31 -6.41
N PRO A 122 9.76 -41.32 -5.53
CA PRO A 122 9.86 -41.05 -4.09
C PRO A 122 11.13 -40.27 -3.77
N LYS A 123 11.09 -39.46 -2.71
CA LYS A 123 12.27 -38.74 -2.20
C LYS A 123 13.36 -39.77 -1.84
N GLY A 124 14.47 -39.74 -2.56
CA GLY A 124 15.61 -40.61 -2.31
C GLY A 124 16.46 -40.15 -1.10
N PRO A 125 17.44 -40.96 -0.67
CA PRO A 125 18.37 -40.57 0.41
C PRO A 125 19.17 -39.30 0.07
N ASP A 126 19.42 -39.05 -1.21
CA ASP A 126 20.15 -37.88 -1.72
C ASP A 126 19.22 -36.70 -2.06
N HIS A 127 17.97 -36.69 -1.60
CA HIS A 127 17.00 -35.66 -1.99
C HIS A 127 17.46 -34.23 -1.65
N VAL A 128 18.13 -34.04 -0.50
CA VAL A 128 18.76 -32.74 -0.15
C VAL A 128 19.80 -32.30 -1.18
N LEU A 129 20.61 -33.23 -1.70
CA LEU A 129 21.59 -32.93 -2.75
C LEU A 129 20.88 -32.50 -4.04
N HIS A 130 19.75 -33.13 -4.37
CA HIS A 130 18.93 -32.73 -5.52
C HIS A 130 18.28 -31.36 -5.32
N ILE A 131 17.84 -31.00 -4.11
CA ILE A 131 17.37 -29.63 -3.81
C ILE A 131 18.49 -28.60 -4.07
N ILE A 132 19.70 -28.86 -3.56
CA ILE A 132 20.87 -27.99 -3.79
C ILE A 132 21.18 -27.90 -5.29
N MET A 133 21.14 -29.04 -5.99
CA MET A 133 21.40 -29.10 -7.43
C MET A 133 20.31 -28.38 -8.23
N GLN A 134 19.05 -28.40 -7.81
CA GLN A 134 17.96 -27.65 -8.42
C GLN A 134 18.24 -26.13 -8.35
N MET A 135 18.65 -25.64 -7.18
CA MET A 135 19.04 -24.23 -7.01
C MET A 135 20.24 -23.86 -7.87
N GLU A 136 21.25 -24.74 -7.96
CA GLU A 136 22.45 -24.50 -8.77
C GLU A 136 22.15 -24.53 -10.27
N ILE A 137 21.33 -25.48 -10.75
CA ILE A 137 20.88 -25.53 -12.15
C ILE A 137 20.15 -24.23 -12.50
N LEU A 138 19.26 -23.76 -11.63
CA LEU A 138 18.51 -22.52 -11.83
C LEU A 138 19.46 -21.32 -11.95
N LYS A 139 20.42 -21.21 -11.03
CA LYS A 139 21.43 -20.14 -11.03
C LYS A 139 22.33 -20.19 -12.26
N GLN A 140 22.78 -21.37 -12.69
CA GLN A 140 23.62 -21.53 -13.88
C GLN A 140 22.86 -21.20 -15.16
N CYS A 141 21.58 -21.61 -15.25
CA CYS A 141 20.72 -21.24 -16.37
C CYS A 141 20.53 -19.72 -16.44
N TYR A 142 20.33 -19.06 -15.31
CA TYR A 142 20.27 -17.61 -15.22
C TYR A 142 21.55 -16.93 -15.72
N VAL A 143 22.71 -17.31 -15.17
CA VAL A 143 24.02 -16.73 -15.52
C VAL A 143 24.33 -16.91 -17.01
N LYS A 144 24.02 -18.08 -17.57
CA LYS A 144 24.22 -18.34 -19.00
C LYS A 144 23.34 -17.47 -19.90
N GLN A 145 22.13 -17.15 -19.45
CA GLN A 145 21.17 -16.36 -20.21
C GLN A 145 21.40 -14.85 -20.08
N LEU A 146 22.08 -14.42 -19.00
CA LEU A 146 22.39 -13.03 -18.66
C LEU A 146 22.83 -12.14 -19.84
N PRO A 147 23.76 -12.56 -20.73
CA PRO A 147 24.26 -11.72 -21.81
C PRO A 147 23.22 -11.43 -22.90
N SER A 148 22.16 -12.24 -22.98
CA SER A 148 21.10 -12.12 -23.99
C SER A 148 19.87 -11.36 -23.49
N LEU A 149 19.81 -11.04 -22.20
CA LEU A 149 18.70 -10.33 -21.58
C LEU A 149 18.82 -8.82 -21.81
N GLN A 150 17.66 -8.15 -21.90
CA GLN A 150 17.63 -6.69 -22.05
C GLN A 150 18.19 -6.01 -20.79
N VAL A 151 19.04 -5.01 -20.99
CA VAL A 151 19.78 -4.36 -19.88
C VAL A 151 18.86 -3.54 -18.98
N ASN A 152 17.83 -2.89 -19.54
CA ASN A 152 16.99 -1.91 -18.82
C ASN A 152 15.64 -2.46 -18.37
N LYS A 153 15.42 -3.77 -18.43
CA LYS A 153 14.14 -4.37 -18.04
C LYS A 153 14.25 -5.07 -16.70
N LYS A 154 13.34 -4.71 -15.78
CA LYS A 154 13.12 -5.47 -14.55
C LYS A 154 12.23 -6.68 -14.84
N TRP A 155 12.69 -7.85 -14.43
CA TRP A 155 12.07 -9.15 -14.65
C TRP A 155 11.07 -9.47 -13.56
N LYS A 156 9.89 -9.94 -13.97
CA LYS A 156 8.76 -10.23 -13.06
C LYS A 156 8.61 -11.71 -12.70
N ASN A 157 9.25 -12.61 -13.44
CA ASN A 157 9.21 -14.05 -13.18
C ASN A 157 10.32 -14.77 -13.96
N TRP A 158 10.53 -16.06 -13.65
CA TRP A 158 11.51 -16.90 -14.35
C TRP A 158 11.20 -17.15 -15.83
N LEU A 159 9.95 -17.05 -16.29
CA LEU A 159 9.59 -17.26 -17.70
C LEU A 159 10.08 -16.13 -18.60
N GLU A 160 10.18 -14.90 -18.06
CA GLU A 160 10.76 -13.76 -18.78
C GLU A 160 12.28 -13.86 -18.91
N VAL A 161 12.90 -14.67 -18.07
CA VAL A 161 14.35 -14.74 -17.89
C VAL A 161 14.91 -16.00 -18.55
N LEU A 162 14.33 -17.17 -18.30
CA LEU A 162 14.89 -18.46 -18.70
C LEU A 162 14.29 -18.96 -20.01
N PRO A 163 15.10 -19.56 -20.90
CA PRO A 163 14.58 -20.18 -22.12
C PRO A 163 13.81 -21.47 -21.80
N ASN A 164 12.89 -21.88 -22.69
CA ASN A 164 12.11 -23.12 -22.55
C ASN A 164 12.97 -24.37 -22.30
N ALA A 165 14.18 -24.43 -22.86
CA ALA A 165 15.10 -25.53 -22.62
C ALA A 165 15.57 -25.62 -21.16
N ALA A 166 15.83 -24.48 -20.52
CA ALA A 166 16.22 -24.41 -19.11
C ALA A 166 15.03 -24.77 -18.19
N LEU A 167 13.84 -24.24 -18.50
CA LEU A 167 12.61 -24.58 -17.78
C LEU A 167 12.31 -26.09 -17.88
N THR A 168 12.49 -26.68 -19.06
CA THR A 168 12.32 -28.13 -19.26
C THR A 168 13.33 -28.93 -18.44
N LEU A 169 14.60 -28.49 -18.39
CA LEU A 169 15.63 -29.14 -17.59
C LEU A 169 15.29 -29.12 -16.09
N LEU A 170 14.88 -27.96 -15.57
CA LEU A 170 14.46 -27.79 -14.18
C LEU A 170 13.25 -28.66 -13.84
N GLN A 171 12.25 -28.71 -14.73
CA GLN A 171 11.07 -29.54 -14.55
C GLN A 171 11.40 -31.03 -14.57
N GLN A 172 12.28 -31.47 -15.48
CA GLN A 172 12.70 -32.87 -15.58
C GLN A 172 13.47 -33.31 -14.33
N HIS A 173 14.41 -32.48 -13.86
CA HIS A 173 15.16 -32.75 -12.64
C HIS A 173 14.23 -32.84 -11.43
N ALA A 174 13.27 -31.91 -11.30
CA ALA A 174 12.28 -31.96 -10.23
C ALA A 174 11.44 -33.25 -10.24
N LEU A 175 10.91 -33.63 -11.41
CA LEU A 175 10.11 -34.86 -11.55
C LEU A 175 10.92 -36.12 -11.21
N GLN A 176 12.17 -36.20 -11.67
CA GLN A 176 13.05 -37.37 -11.46
C GLN A 176 13.45 -37.57 -10.00
N HIS A 177 13.48 -36.50 -9.20
CA HIS A 177 13.96 -36.55 -7.82
C HIS A 177 12.88 -36.26 -6.78
N GLY A 178 11.62 -36.21 -7.22
CA GLY A 178 10.46 -36.01 -6.34
C GLY A 178 10.45 -34.64 -5.67
N ILE A 179 10.99 -33.61 -6.33
CA ILE A 179 10.97 -32.24 -5.83
C ILE A 179 9.57 -31.67 -6.04
N THR A 180 8.89 -31.34 -4.95
CA THR A 180 7.50 -30.86 -5.00
C THR A 180 7.41 -29.45 -5.60
N PRO A 181 6.23 -29.01 -6.06
CA PRO A 181 6.04 -27.63 -6.50
C PRO A 181 6.41 -26.60 -5.42
N THR A 182 6.06 -26.85 -4.16
CA THR A 182 6.41 -25.98 -3.03
C THR A 182 7.92 -25.92 -2.83
N GLU A 183 8.61 -27.06 -2.87
CA GLU A 183 10.08 -27.10 -2.78
C GLU A 183 10.76 -26.36 -3.95
N GLN A 184 10.23 -26.48 -5.17
CA GLN A 184 10.70 -25.71 -6.33
C GLN A 184 10.48 -24.21 -6.15
N CYS A 185 9.35 -23.81 -5.56
CA CYS A 185 9.05 -22.42 -5.24
C CYS A 185 10.04 -21.87 -4.20
N VAL A 186 10.37 -22.66 -3.15
CA VAL A 186 11.38 -22.27 -2.16
C VAL A 186 12.75 -22.12 -2.81
N CYS A 187 13.16 -23.08 -3.64
CA CYS A 187 14.40 -23.00 -4.41
C CYS A 187 14.45 -21.73 -5.28
N SER A 188 13.34 -21.44 -5.95
CA SER A 188 13.19 -20.27 -6.81
C SER A 188 13.34 -18.97 -6.02
N TRP A 189 12.68 -18.87 -4.86
CA TRP A 189 12.73 -17.70 -4.00
C TRP A 189 14.12 -17.49 -3.38
N ILE A 190 14.78 -18.55 -2.88
CA ILE A 190 16.13 -18.48 -2.32
C ILE A 190 17.14 -18.02 -3.38
N VAL A 191 17.05 -18.55 -4.60
CA VAL A 191 17.95 -18.13 -5.69
C VAL A 191 17.67 -16.69 -6.12
N ALA A 192 16.41 -16.32 -6.32
CA ALA A 192 16.05 -14.97 -6.73
C ALA A 192 16.45 -13.91 -5.68
N SER A 193 16.18 -14.17 -4.40
CA SER A 193 16.56 -13.28 -3.30
C SER A 193 18.08 -13.18 -3.16
N SER A 194 18.82 -14.29 -3.25
CA SER A 194 20.28 -14.29 -3.23
C SER A 194 20.87 -13.48 -4.38
N LEU A 195 20.33 -13.61 -5.60
CA LEU A 195 20.77 -12.81 -6.75
C LEU A 195 20.51 -11.32 -6.52
N LYS A 196 19.33 -10.95 -6.02
CA LYS A 196 18.99 -9.56 -5.68
C LYS A 196 19.94 -8.97 -4.63
N ILE A 197 20.23 -9.72 -3.57
CA ILE A 197 21.18 -9.33 -2.50
C ILE A 197 22.59 -9.12 -3.07
N HIS A 198 23.00 -9.92 -4.06
CA HIS A 198 24.28 -9.78 -4.76
C HIS A 198 24.24 -8.76 -5.91
N GLN A 199 23.40 -7.72 -5.79
CA GLN A 199 23.31 -6.56 -6.69
C GLN A 199 22.84 -6.88 -8.11
N GLU A 200 21.99 -7.89 -8.27
CA GLU A 200 21.25 -8.08 -9.52
C GLU A 200 19.95 -7.26 -9.51
N ASP A 201 20.06 -5.99 -9.92
CA ASP A 201 18.95 -5.03 -9.85
C ASP A 201 17.81 -5.34 -10.82
N ARG A 202 18.06 -6.17 -11.84
CA ARG A 202 17.03 -6.55 -12.82
C ARG A 202 15.98 -7.50 -12.24
N ILE A 203 16.22 -8.14 -11.10
CA ILE A 203 15.17 -8.90 -10.41
C ILE A 203 14.26 -7.89 -9.70
N SER A 204 13.00 -7.79 -10.12
CA SER A 204 12.03 -6.88 -9.49
C SER A 204 11.65 -7.32 -8.08
N PHE A 205 11.27 -6.38 -7.22
CA PHE A 205 10.66 -6.74 -5.93
C PHE A 205 9.29 -7.40 -6.12
N TYR A 206 8.58 -7.06 -7.20
CA TYR A 206 7.35 -7.76 -7.60
C TYR A 206 7.59 -9.28 -7.74
N PHE A 207 8.67 -9.66 -8.42
CA PHE A 207 9.01 -11.06 -8.63
C PHE A 207 9.21 -11.77 -7.28
N LEU A 208 10.01 -11.18 -6.38
CA LEU A 208 10.26 -11.76 -5.06
C LEU A 208 8.99 -11.85 -4.22
N TYR A 209 8.13 -10.84 -4.27
CA TYR A 209 6.84 -10.84 -3.60
C TYR A 209 5.93 -11.96 -4.09
N THR A 210 5.75 -12.12 -5.41
CA THR A 210 4.86 -13.16 -5.97
C THR A 210 5.31 -14.57 -5.61
N LEU A 211 6.62 -14.82 -5.56
CA LEU A 211 7.16 -16.08 -5.08
C LEU A 211 6.87 -16.29 -3.58
N LEU A 212 7.04 -15.25 -2.75
CA LEU A 212 6.76 -15.33 -1.32
C LEU A 212 5.27 -15.55 -1.04
N GLU A 213 4.39 -14.86 -1.75
CA GLU A 213 2.93 -15.01 -1.64
C GLU A 213 2.48 -16.42 -2.03
N GLY A 214 3.03 -16.96 -3.13
CA GLY A 214 2.81 -18.35 -3.52
C GLY A 214 3.26 -19.34 -2.44
N LEU A 215 4.44 -19.11 -1.85
CA LEU A 215 4.93 -19.95 -0.74
C LEU A 215 4.00 -19.92 0.48
N ILE A 216 3.52 -18.74 0.87
CA ILE A 216 2.63 -18.60 2.03
C ILE A 216 1.30 -19.35 1.78
N ALA A 217 0.81 -19.38 0.54
CA ALA A 217 -0.38 -20.14 0.19
C ALA A 217 -0.12 -21.66 0.17
N ASP A 218 0.97 -22.09 -0.47
CA ASP A 218 1.23 -23.50 -0.76
C ASP A 218 1.71 -24.31 0.46
N ILE A 219 2.38 -23.67 1.43
CA ILE A 219 2.93 -24.35 2.62
C ILE A 219 1.85 -25.03 3.48
N TYR A 220 0.60 -24.54 3.44
CA TYR A 220 -0.51 -25.18 4.17
C TYR A 220 -0.91 -26.54 3.58
N ASP A 221 -0.84 -26.68 2.26
CA ASP A 221 -1.30 -27.88 1.56
C ASP A 221 -0.15 -28.89 1.30
N ASP A 222 1.09 -28.40 1.16
CA ASP A 222 2.30 -29.21 0.95
C ASP A 222 3.41 -28.75 1.92
N PRO A 223 3.44 -29.28 3.15
CA PRO A 223 4.40 -28.84 4.17
C PRO A 223 5.83 -29.18 3.74
N ILE A 224 6.71 -28.20 3.91
CA ILE A 224 8.13 -28.34 3.58
C ILE A 224 8.89 -29.13 4.65
N GLU A 225 9.97 -29.78 4.22
CA GLU A 225 10.85 -30.52 5.12
C GLU A 225 11.66 -29.57 6.04
N PRO A 226 12.06 -29.99 7.25
CA PRO A 226 12.72 -29.11 8.22
C PRO A 226 14.03 -28.48 7.73
N TYR A 227 14.82 -29.19 6.92
CA TYR A 227 16.07 -28.65 6.38
C TYR A 227 15.82 -27.50 5.39
N LEU A 228 14.70 -27.53 4.68
CA LEU A 228 14.33 -26.51 3.72
C LEU A 228 13.69 -25.30 4.41
N GLU A 229 12.94 -25.56 5.47
CA GLU A 229 12.43 -24.52 6.37
C GLU A 229 13.57 -23.71 7.02
N GLU A 230 14.63 -24.38 7.49
CA GLU A 230 15.82 -23.71 8.03
C GLU A 230 16.53 -22.87 6.97
N ALA A 231 16.68 -23.41 5.75
CA ALA A 231 17.29 -22.68 4.63
C ALA A 231 16.45 -21.46 4.21
N LEU A 232 15.13 -21.61 4.16
CA LEU A 232 14.18 -20.53 3.87
C LEU A 232 14.25 -19.45 4.95
N SER A 233 14.25 -19.84 6.24
CA SER A 233 14.36 -18.91 7.37
C SER A 233 15.67 -18.13 7.34
N SER A 234 16.79 -18.80 7.05
CA SER A 234 18.10 -18.15 6.89
C SER A 234 18.12 -17.18 5.70
N GLY A 235 17.51 -17.56 4.58
CA GLY A 235 17.36 -16.70 3.40
C GLY A 235 16.48 -15.48 3.67
N ALA A 236 15.33 -15.70 4.33
CA ALA A 236 14.38 -14.68 4.76
C ALA A 236 15.04 -13.64 5.67
N TYR A 237 15.83 -14.08 6.65
CA TYR A 237 16.58 -13.18 7.52
C TYR A 237 17.56 -12.29 6.72
N LYS A 238 18.37 -12.87 5.84
CA LYS A 238 19.33 -12.11 5.00
C LYS A 238 18.62 -11.13 4.08
N PHE A 239 17.48 -11.54 3.53
CA PHE A 239 16.67 -10.70 2.66
C PHE A 239 15.99 -9.56 3.44
N ALA A 240 15.52 -9.80 4.66
CA ALA A 240 14.99 -8.76 5.53
C ALA A 240 16.06 -7.71 5.87
N GLU A 241 17.28 -8.14 6.22
CA GLU A 241 18.40 -7.23 6.47
C GLU A 241 18.79 -6.42 5.21
N PHE A 242 18.75 -7.05 4.03
CA PHE A 242 18.92 -6.34 2.76
C PHE A 242 17.81 -5.29 2.54
N ASN A 243 16.55 -5.64 2.77
CA ASN A 243 15.43 -4.71 2.64
C ASN A 243 15.54 -3.55 3.63
N LYS A 244 15.94 -3.82 4.89
CA LYS A 244 16.25 -2.76 5.87
C LYS A 244 17.35 -1.84 5.36
N SER A 245 18.44 -2.39 4.81
CA SER A 245 19.51 -1.57 4.23
C SER A 245 19.04 -0.74 3.04
N ALA A 246 18.11 -1.27 2.22
CA ALA A 246 17.52 -0.55 1.11
C ALA A 246 16.59 0.59 1.59
N LEU A 247 15.80 0.36 2.65
CA LEU A 247 14.97 1.36 3.31
C LEU A 247 15.79 2.41 4.08
N GLY A 248 16.95 2.04 4.61
CA GLY A 248 17.91 2.97 5.20
C GLY A 248 18.53 3.93 4.19
N ASN A 249 18.27 3.74 2.89
CA ASN A 249 18.61 4.65 1.80
C ASN A 249 17.40 4.87 0.87
N LEU A 250 16.19 4.90 1.44
CA LEU A 250 14.92 4.92 0.69
C LEU A 250 14.90 6.00 -0.40
N HIS A 251 15.19 7.26 -0.05
CA HIS A 251 15.10 8.36 -1.02
C HIS A 251 16.24 8.38 -2.05
N GLN A 252 17.32 7.63 -1.81
CA GLN A 252 18.40 7.45 -2.80
C GLN A 252 18.11 6.31 -3.76
N ASN A 253 17.47 5.25 -3.26
CA ASN A 253 17.18 4.04 -4.02
C ASN A 253 15.86 4.11 -4.82
N PHE A 254 14.93 4.98 -4.39
CA PHE A 254 13.60 5.08 -4.98
C PHE A 254 13.20 6.55 -5.19
N GLU A 255 13.22 6.99 -6.44
CA GLU A 255 12.59 8.22 -6.89
C GLU A 255 11.08 7.97 -7.05
N VAL A 256 10.33 8.10 -5.95
CA VAL A 256 8.89 7.79 -5.87
C VAL A 256 7.99 8.67 -6.75
N GLN A 257 8.55 9.65 -7.46
CA GLN A 257 7.83 10.39 -8.51
C GLN A 257 7.71 9.59 -9.81
N ILE A 258 8.55 8.56 -9.99
CA ILE A 258 8.53 7.62 -11.10
C ILE A 258 7.67 6.42 -10.68
N ILE A 259 6.66 6.09 -11.50
CA ILE A 259 5.67 5.05 -11.18
C ILE A 259 6.35 3.69 -10.98
N GLU A 260 7.32 3.35 -11.83
CA GLU A 260 8.04 2.08 -11.75
C GLU A 260 8.86 1.92 -10.46
N GLU A 261 9.40 3.02 -9.93
CA GLU A 261 10.17 3.00 -8.68
C GLU A 261 9.26 3.02 -7.45
N ALA A 262 8.11 3.71 -7.54
CA ALA A 262 7.05 3.64 -6.54
C ALA A 262 6.47 2.21 -6.42
N ASP A 263 6.26 1.51 -7.54
CA ASP A 263 5.85 0.12 -7.56
C ASP A 263 6.90 -0.79 -6.92
N GLU A 264 8.18 -0.56 -7.20
CA GLU A 264 9.27 -1.33 -6.61
C GLU A 264 9.36 -1.15 -5.09
N LEU A 265 9.21 0.08 -4.59
CA LEU A 265 9.09 0.34 -3.16
C LEU A 265 7.86 -0.38 -2.58
N PHE A 266 6.69 -0.29 -3.23
CA PHE A 266 5.48 -0.97 -2.79
C PHE A 266 5.68 -2.48 -2.62
N TYR A 267 6.30 -3.15 -3.59
CA TYR A 267 6.55 -4.60 -3.50
C TYR A 267 7.69 -4.96 -2.54
N LEU A 268 8.67 -4.07 -2.35
CA LEU A 268 9.67 -4.23 -1.28
C LEU A 268 8.98 -4.25 0.08
N LEU A 269 8.11 -3.27 0.35
CA LEU A 269 7.37 -3.16 1.61
C LEU A 269 6.44 -4.38 1.83
N LYS A 270 5.76 -4.85 0.78
CA LYS A 270 4.96 -6.08 0.84
C LYS A 270 5.80 -7.31 1.16
N SER A 271 6.95 -7.44 0.51
CA SER A 271 7.88 -8.55 0.78
C SER A 271 8.41 -8.51 2.21
N MET A 272 8.72 -7.31 2.71
CA MET A 272 9.16 -7.11 4.08
C MET A 272 8.08 -7.48 5.09
N CYS A 273 6.85 -7.01 4.89
CA CYS A 273 5.71 -7.36 5.73
C CYS A 273 5.49 -8.89 5.76
N GLY A 274 5.57 -9.55 4.61
CA GLY A 274 5.46 -11.02 4.50
C GLY A 274 6.55 -11.76 5.28
N VAL A 275 7.81 -11.31 5.21
CA VAL A 275 8.93 -11.93 5.93
C VAL A 275 8.85 -11.67 7.45
N GLU A 276 8.51 -10.46 7.86
CA GLU A 276 8.44 -10.08 9.27
C GLU A 276 7.26 -10.77 9.99
N MET A 277 6.13 -10.96 9.30
CA MET A 277 5.00 -11.74 9.84
C MET A 277 5.41 -13.19 10.15
N GLN A 278 6.24 -13.80 9.30
CA GLN A 278 6.65 -15.20 9.43
C GLN A 278 7.78 -15.38 10.46
N THR A 279 8.65 -14.39 10.62
CA THR A 279 9.81 -14.47 11.51
C THR A 279 9.54 -13.97 12.93
N TYR A 280 8.32 -13.50 13.23
CA TYR A 280 7.96 -12.83 14.49
C TYR A 280 8.93 -11.70 14.86
N SER A 281 9.60 -11.10 13.88
CA SER A 281 10.56 -10.03 14.10
C SER A 281 9.84 -8.73 14.45
N ASN A 282 10.45 -7.93 15.33
CA ASN A 282 9.87 -6.66 15.75
C ASN A 282 9.87 -5.65 14.58
N TYR A 283 8.68 -5.34 14.05
CA TYR A 283 8.44 -4.22 13.10
C TYR A 283 9.09 -2.90 13.52
N LEU A 284 9.30 -2.73 14.83
CA LEU A 284 9.92 -1.57 15.45
C LEU A 284 11.32 -1.28 14.88
N ASP A 285 12.13 -2.30 14.59
CA ASP A 285 13.50 -2.09 14.09
C ASP A 285 13.48 -1.42 12.70
N SER A 286 12.56 -1.85 11.84
CA SER A 286 12.41 -1.32 10.49
C SER A 286 11.88 0.12 10.51
N TYR A 287 10.98 0.45 11.44
CA TYR A 287 10.50 1.81 11.64
C TYR A 287 11.61 2.76 12.08
N VAL A 288 12.51 2.31 12.97
CA VAL A 288 13.67 3.10 13.41
C VAL A 288 14.61 3.39 12.23
N VAL A 289 14.84 2.42 11.35
CA VAL A 289 15.66 2.62 10.15
C VAL A 289 15.04 3.67 9.22
N ILE A 290 13.73 3.58 8.97
CA ILE A 290 13.01 4.54 8.13
C ILE A 290 13.00 5.95 8.76
N ALA A 291 12.77 6.04 10.07
CA ALA A 291 12.82 7.31 10.79
C ALA A 291 14.21 7.96 10.65
N GLY A 292 15.28 7.20 10.93
CA GLY A 292 16.65 7.71 10.78
C GLY A 292 16.99 8.15 9.35
N GLU A 293 16.55 7.39 8.34
CA GLU A 293 16.72 7.78 6.92
C GLU A 293 15.93 9.05 6.58
N SER A 294 14.70 9.17 7.08
CA SER A 294 13.85 10.34 6.85
C SER A 294 14.47 11.63 7.41
N LEU A 295 15.04 11.56 8.63
CA LEU A 295 15.76 12.67 9.24
C LEU A 295 16.92 13.13 8.34
N ALA A 296 17.75 12.19 7.90
CA ALA A 296 18.86 12.46 7.01
C ALA A 296 18.39 13.07 5.68
N TRP A 297 17.29 12.57 5.12
CA TRP A 297 16.70 13.11 3.90
C TRP A 297 16.19 14.54 4.06
N TYR A 298 15.40 14.83 5.10
CA TYR A 298 14.90 16.18 5.36
C TYR A 298 16.05 17.19 5.50
N LEU A 299 17.09 16.82 6.26
CA LEU A 299 18.29 17.66 6.42
C LEU A 299 19.04 17.82 5.10
N SER A 300 19.12 16.78 4.27
CA SER A 300 19.75 16.87 2.94
C SER A 300 19.00 17.82 2.01
N VAL A 301 17.66 17.78 2.01
CA VAL A 301 16.83 18.70 1.23
C VAL A 301 17.04 20.12 1.73
N PHE A 302 17.10 20.33 3.04
CA PHE A 302 17.38 21.65 3.59
C PHE A 302 18.79 22.14 3.18
N ALA A 303 19.81 21.29 3.27
CA ALA A 303 21.18 21.61 2.89
C ALA A 303 21.31 22.05 1.42
N LEU A 304 20.50 21.49 0.51
CA LEU A 304 20.47 21.92 -0.90
C LEU A 304 20.08 23.40 -1.10
N TYR A 305 19.35 23.98 -0.14
CA TYR A 305 18.92 25.37 -0.17
C TYR A 305 19.59 26.23 0.92
N GLN A 306 20.48 25.64 1.73
CA GLN A 306 21.11 26.32 2.85
C GLN A 306 22.11 27.40 2.40
N ASP A 307 22.82 27.19 1.29
CA ASP A 307 23.74 28.21 0.74
C ASP A 307 23.01 29.51 0.36
N ASP A 308 21.72 29.39 0.03
CA ASP A 308 20.82 30.50 -0.26
C ASP A 308 20.15 31.07 1.02
N LEU A 309 20.30 30.44 2.19
CA LEU A 309 19.73 30.86 3.47
C LEU A 309 20.84 31.19 4.48
N LYS A 310 21.19 32.47 4.61
CA LYS A 310 22.07 32.94 5.69
C LYS A 310 21.24 33.25 6.93
N GLU A 311 21.81 32.95 8.09
CA GLU A 311 21.19 33.14 9.42
C GLU A 311 20.78 34.59 9.72
N ASN A 312 21.33 35.56 8.98
CA ASN A 312 21.04 37.00 9.10
C ASN A 312 20.41 37.59 7.82
N ASP A 313 19.80 36.77 6.97
CA ASP A 313 19.18 37.28 5.75
C ASP A 313 17.97 38.15 6.07
N THR A 314 18.03 39.39 5.58
CA THR A 314 17.00 40.39 5.79
C THR A 314 15.95 40.41 4.67
N SER A 315 16.17 39.65 3.59
CA SER A 315 15.28 39.56 2.44
C SER A 315 14.11 38.62 2.71
N VAL A 316 12.98 39.17 3.15
CA VAL A 316 11.77 38.38 3.46
C VAL A 316 11.27 37.62 2.23
N GLU A 317 11.27 38.25 1.05
CA GLU A 317 10.83 37.64 -0.20
C GLU A 317 11.62 36.36 -0.52
N MET A 318 12.96 36.44 -0.50
CA MET A 318 13.83 35.33 -0.84
C MET A 318 13.68 34.16 0.14
N VAL A 319 13.70 34.45 1.44
CA VAL A 319 13.59 33.42 2.48
C VAL A 319 12.22 32.74 2.43
N CYS A 320 11.13 33.50 2.26
CA CYS A 320 9.80 32.92 2.10
C CYS A 320 9.72 31.99 0.89
N ASP A 321 10.25 32.40 -0.26
CA ASP A 321 10.24 31.58 -1.48
C ASP A 321 11.01 30.27 -1.31
N ILE A 322 12.15 30.29 -0.61
CA ILE A 322 12.94 29.09 -0.32
C ILE A 322 12.21 28.17 0.65
N LEU A 323 11.75 28.69 1.80
CA LEU A 323 11.01 27.89 2.78
C LEU A 323 9.76 27.27 2.18
N MET A 324 9.00 28.02 1.37
CA MET A 324 7.84 27.49 0.68
C MET A 324 8.19 26.36 -0.30
N LYS A 325 9.34 26.40 -0.98
CA LYS A 325 9.80 25.29 -1.83
C LYS A 325 10.10 24.05 -0.99
N ILE A 326 10.84 24.21 0.11
CA ILE A 326 11.19 23.10 1.02
C ILE A 326 9.92 22.45 1.59
N ILE A 327 8.99 23.25 2.14
CA ILE A 327 7.74 22.75 2.71
C ILE A 327 6.89 22.02 1.66
N LYS A 328 6.84 22.51 0.42
CA LYS A 328 6.14 21.82 -0.67
C LYS A 328 6.79 20.49 -1.04
N ILE A 329 8.11 20.39 -1.02
CA ILE A 329 8.83 19.14 -1.24
C ILE A 329 8.49 18.14 -0.12
N PHE A 330 8.53 18.57 1.13
CA PHE A 330 8.17 17.73 2.28
C PHE A 330 6.72 17.24 2.18
N LEU A 331 5.77 18.14 1.95
CA LEU A 331 4.35 17.78 1.83
C LEU A 331 4.10 16.80 0.66
N LYS A 332 4.67 17.07 -0.51
CA LYS A 332 4.51 16.18 -1.68
C LYS A 332 5.06 14.78 -1.39
N ASN A 333 6.23 14.72 -0.75
CA ASN A 333 6.86 13.45 -0.39
C ASN A 333 6.02 12.67 0.62
N GLN A 334 5.53 13.35 1.66
CA GLN A 334 4.63 12.75 2.66
C GLN A 334 3.39 12.15 2.01
N ILE A 335 2.72 12.90 1.12
CA ILE A 335 1.50 12.42 0.44
C ILE A 335 1.74 11.14 -0.36
N ILE A 336 2.82 11.10 -1.14
CA ILE A 336 3.13 9.95 -2.00
C ILE A 336 3.51 8.73 -1.15
N LEU A 337 4.38 8.93 -0.16
CA LEU A 337 4.85 7.84 0.69
C LEU A 337 3.73 7.32 1.60
N ASP A 338 2.86 8.17 2.13
CA ASP A 338 1.72 7.74 2.94
C ASP A 338 0.78 6.83 2.16
N ASP A 339 0.49 7.13 0.89
CA ASP A 339 -0.30 6.25 0.04
C ASP A 339 0.39 4.89 -0.18
N ILE A 340 1.68 4.88 -0.51
CA ILE A 340 2.45 3.64 -0.76
C ILE A 340 2.52 2.79 0.52
N PHE A 341 2.91 3.39 1.64
CA PHE A 341 3.08 2.71 2.91
C PHE A 341 1.75 2.19 3.47
N THR A 342 0.67 2.97 3.36
CA THR A 342 -0.66 2.53 3.81
C THR A 342 -1.15 1.34 3.00
N ARG A 343 -1.01 1.37 1.67
CA ARG A 343 -1.43 0.23 0.81
C ARG A 343 -0.55 -1.01 1.00
N ALA A 344 0.76 -0.82 1.22
CA ALA A 344 1.70 -1.93 1.32
C ALA A 344 1.75 -2.55 2.72
N TRP A 345 1.86 -1.72 3.75
CA TRP A 345 2.24 -2.08 5.12
C TRP A 345 1.19 -1.70 6.18
N ASN A 346 0.05 -1.13 5.77
CA ASN A 346 -1.07 -0.75 6.63
C ASN A 346 -0.72 0.26 7.74
N VAL A 347 0.35 1.03 7.56
CA VAL A 347 0.78 2.14 8.41
C VAL A 347 1.20 3.27 7.48
N SER A 348 0.88 4.52 7.81
CA SER A 348 1.31 5.67 7.02
C SER A 348 2.77 6.03 7.34
N TYR A 349 3.49 6.55 6.34
CA TYR A 349 4.87 6.98 6.49
C TYR A 349 5.00 8.15 7.50
N SER A 350 4.04 9.08 7.50
CA SER A 350 3.90 10.16 8.49
C SER A 350 3.84 9.64 9.92
N LYS A 351 3.17 8.51 10.19
CA LYS A 351 3.15 7.89 11.53
C LYS A 351 4.52 7.39 11.99
N ILE A 352 5.39 7.05 11.05
CA ILE A 352 6.75 6.56 11.34
C ILE A 352 7.70 7.75 11.53
N THR A 353 7.53 8.83 10.76
CA THR A 353 8.52 9.90 10.62
C THR A 353 8.16 11.21 11.32
N PHE A 354 6.98 11.34 11.95
CA PHE A 354 6.51 12.61 12.52
C PHE A 354 7.47 13.23 13.56
N ASN A 355 8.12 12.42 14.40
CA ASN A 355 9.08 12.94 15.38
C ASN A 355 10.30 13.57 14.71
N GLU A 356 10.78 12.95 13.62
CA GLU A 356 11.94 13.42 12.87
C GLU A 356 11.61 14.68 12.07
N LEU A 357 10.42 14.71 11.47
CA LEU A 357 9.92 15.92 10.81
C LEU A 357 9.73 17.07 11.82
N ASP A 358 9.17 16.80 13.00
CA ASP A 358 9.01 17.80 14.07
C ASP A 358 10.37 18.34 14.52
N ALA A 359 11.37 17.47 14.72
CA ALA A 359 12.73 17.88 15.07
C ALA A 359 13.33 18.80 14.01
N VAL A 360 13.25 18.44 12.72
CA VAL A 360 13.76 19.28 11.63
C VAL A 360 13.03 20.61 11.58
N ILE A 361 11.70 20.61 11.67
CA ILE A 361 10.92 21.85 11.64
C ILE A 361 11.29 22.73 12.85
N ASN A 362 11.39 22.15 14.04
CA ASN A 362 11.71 22.87 15.27
C ASN A 362 13.13 23.46 15.28
N ASP A 363 14.12 22.70 14.79
CA ASP A 363 15.52 23.07 14.91
C ASP A 363 16.01 23.92 13.72
N THR A 364 15.34 23.84 12.57
CA THR A 364 15.77 24.55 11.34
C THR A 364 14.75 25.58 10.85
N ILE A 365 13.50 25.18 10.60
CA ILE A 365 12.51 26.04 9.94
C ILE A 365 11.95 27.10 10.89
N LYS A 366 11.59 26.70 12.12
CA LYS A 366 11.00 27.58 13.13
C LYS A 366 11.91 28.77 13.48
N PRO A 367 13.22 28.60 13.77
CA PRO A 367 14.11 29.73 14.03
C PRO A 367 14.17 30.75 12.88
N ILE A 368 14.15 30.27 11.63
CA ILE A 368 14.17 31.15 10.45
C ILE A 368 12.87 31.94 10.34
N ILE A 369 11.72 31.30 10.55
CA ILE A 369 10.41 31.99 10.58
C ILE A 369 10.39 33.05 11.69
N GLN A 370 10.87 32.72 12.89
CA GLN A 370 10.93 33.66 14.00
C GLN A 370 11.88 34.82 13.70
N HIS A 371 13.01 34.57 13.05
CA HIS A 371 13.91 35.64 12.58
C HIS A 371 13.21 36.56 11.57
N LEU A 372 12.48 36.01 10.60
CA LEU A 372 11.69 36.80 9.65
C LEU A 372 10.69 37.72 10.36
N MET A 373 10.07 37.25 11.45
CA MET A 373 9.14 38.06 12.23
C MET A 373 9.87 39.24 12.88
N VAL A 374 11.08 39.02 13.40
CA VAL A 374 11.91 40.09 13.96
C VAL A 374 12.29 41.12 12.89
N VAL A 375 12.70 40.68 11.69
CA VAL A 375 13.06 41.59 10.58
C VAL A 375 11.84 42.37 10.07
N MET A 376 10.63 41.80 10.16
CA MET A 376 9.40 42.52 9.83
C MET A 376 8.98 43.55 10.89
N ARG A 377 9.38 43.36 12.15
CA ARG A 377 9.08 44.29 13.25
C ARG A 377 9.98 45.52 13.28
N ASP A 378 11.01 45.59 12.44
CA ASP A 378 11.92 46.73 12.41
C ASP A 378 11.15 48.03 12.12
N PRO A 379 11.07 48.97 13.08
CA PRO A 379 10.29 50.20 12.95
C PRO A 379 10.82 51.12 11.84
N ASP A 380 12.10 50.98 11.47
CA ASP A 380 12.72 51.77 10.40
C ASP A 380 12.48 51.18 9.01
N ARG A 381 11.90 49.97 8.93
CA ARG A 381 11.62 49.27 7.68
C ARG A 381 10.32 49.76 7.05
N LYS A 382 10.38 50.05 5.75
CA LYS A 382 9.18 50.33 4.96
C LYS A 382 8.38 49.05 4.74
N ARG A 383 7.09 49.09 5.05
CA ARG A 383 6.16 47.98 4.75
C ARG A 383 6.08 47.75 3.24
N VAL A 384 6.25 46.50 2.83
CA VAL A 384 6.09 46.05 1.44
C VAL A 384 4.97 45.01 1.38
N ILE A 385 3.85 45.35 0.74
CA ILE A 385 2.64 44.50 0.65
C ILE A 385 2.95 43.09 0.15
N LYS A 386 3.85 42.97 -0.84
CA LYS A 386 4.23 41.69 -1.44
C LYS A 386 4.86 40.73 -0.42
N GLU A 387 5.69 41.26 0.47
CA GLU A 387 6.36 40.47 1.52
C GLU A 387 5.33 39.95 2.53
N SER A 388 4.39 40.79 2.96
CA SER A 388 3.29 40.38 3.85
C SER A 388 2.43 39.26 3.24
N LEU A 389 2.15 39.34 1.93
CA LEU A 389 1.41 38.28 1.22
C LEU A 389 2.21 36.97 1.11
N GLN A 390 3.51 37.04 0.84
CA GLN A 390 4.38 35.86 0.81
C GLN A 390 4.45 35.18 2.18
N LEU A 391 4.48 35.98 3.25
CA LEU A 391 4.49 35.43 4.60
C LEU A 391 3.19 34.72 4.98
N LEU A 392 2.04 35.29 4.58
CA LEU A 392 0.75 34.61 4.72
C LEU A 392 0.69 33.30 3.92
N GLN A 393 1.29 33.30 2.73
CA GLN A 393 1.38 32.09 1.91
C GLN A 393 2.31 31.04 2.55
N LEU A 394 3.41 31.47 3.15
CA LEU A 394 4.30 30.60 3.92
C LEU A 394 3.55 29.98 5.11
N TYR A 395 2.82 30.78 5.89
CA TYR A 395 1.96 30.31 6.97
C TYR A 395 0.99 29.22 6.50
N HIS A 396 0.29 29.46 5.39
CA HIS A 396 -0.65 28.50 4.84
C HIS A 396 0.03 27.19 4.40
N ASN A 397 1.23 27.26 3.81
CA ASN A 397 1.98 26.06 3.42
C ASN A 397 2.44 25.26 4.65
N VAL A 398 2.94 25.93 5.71
CA VAL A 398 3.29 25.27 6.98
C VAL A 398 2.06 24.59 7.56
N ARG A 399 0.94 25.32 7.66
CA ARG A 399 -0.34 24.79 8.14
C ARG A 399 -0.77 23.54 7.36
N ASN A 400 -0.68 23.57 6.03
CA ASN A 400 -1.09 22.43 5.21
C ASN A 400 -0.20 21.21 5.44
N LEU A 401 1.11 21.39 5.59
CA LEU A 401 2.03 20.30 5.95
C LEU A 401 1.69 19.72 7.32
N VAL A 402 1.57 20.59 8.33
CA VAL A 402 1.28 20.19 9.71
C VAL A 402 -0.07 19.46 9.78
N GLN A 403 -1.14 20.06 9.25
CA GLN A 403 -2.46 19.44 9.27
C GLN A 403 -2.47 18.08 8.57
N TYR A 404 -1.78 17.96 7.43
CA TYR A 404 -1.67 16.69 6.73
C TYR A 404 -1.06 15.60 7.61
N VAL A 405 0.09 15.88 8.22
CA VAL A 405 0.79 14.92 9.10
C VAL A 405 -0.02 14.61 10.36
N LEU A 406 -0.64 15.64 10.97
CA LEU A 406 -1.38 15.48 12.22
C LEU A 406 -2.70 14.72 12.07
N ASN A 407 -3.36 14.79 10.91
CA ASN A 407 -4.67 14.15 10.69
C ASN A 407 -4.65 12.63 10.94
N ASP A 408 -3.52 11.98 10.63
CA ASP A 408 -3.38 10.53 10.76
C ASP A 408 -2.84 10.10 12.12
N LEU A 409 -2.34 11.02 12.96
CA LEU A 409 -1.74 10.70 14.24
C LEU A 409 -2.82 10.47 15.34
N PRO A 410 -2.57 9.56 16.29
CA PRO A 410 -3.48 9.33 17.41
C PRO A 410 -3.56 10.57 18.31
N SER A 411 -4.76 10.83 18.86
CA SER A 411 -5.00 11.99 19.73
C SER A 411 -4.24 11.95 21.06
N GLU A 412 -3.86 10.77 21.55
CA GLU A 412 -3.13 10.56 22.82
C GLU A 412 -1.60 10.55 22.63
N ARG A 413 -1.06 11.40 21.74
CA ARG A 413 0.38 11.51 21.51
C ARG A 413 1.02 12.61 22.34
N ALA A 414 2.36 12.59 22.40
CA ALA A 414 3.13 13.71 22.91
C ALA A 414 2.87 14.97 22.06
N VAL A 415 2.85 16.12 22.74
CA VAL A 415 2.76 17.43 22.07
C VAL A 415 4.06 17.64 21.29
N LEU A 416 3.91 17.94 20.01
CA LEU A 416 4.98 18.23 19.06
C LEU A 416 5.16 19.74 18.97
N SER A 417 6.36 20.21 18.59
CA SER A 417 6.59 21.64 18.38
C SER A 417 5.64 22.19 17.32
N MET A 418 5.41 21.41 16.27
CA MET A 418 4.51 21.74 15.16
C MET A 418 3.03 21.83 15.53
N ASP A 419 2.60 21.40 16.72
CA ASP A 419 1.26 21.69 17.23
C ASP A 419 1.03 23.18 17.44
N GLU A 420 2.08 23.91 17.79
CA GLU A 420 2.04 25.35 18.10
C GLU A 420 2.52 26.20 16.92
N TYR A 421 2.38 25.72 15.67
CA TYR A 421 2.93 26.38 14.47
C TYR A 421 2.45 27.83 14.27
N SER A 422 1.23 28.14 14.73
CA SER A 422 0.63 29.48 14.78
C SER A 422 1.52 30.48 15.52
N SER A 423 2.05 30.06 16.68
CA SER A 423 2.84 30.91 17.57
C SER A 423 4.17 31.36 16.95
N TRP A 424 4.69 30.64 15.96
CA TRP A 424 5.98 30.93 15.34
C TRP A 424 5.95 32.21 14.50
N PHE A 425 4.79 32.51 13.92
CA PHE A 425 4.55 33.72 13.13
C PHE A 425 4.13 34.91 13.99
N GLY A 426 3.86 34.68 15.27
CA GLY A 426 3.47 35.71 16.23
C GLY A 426 2.17 36.43 15.87
N GLU A 427 1.76 37.34 16.73
CA GLU A 427 0.55 38.16 16.56
C GLU A 427 0.67 39.10 15.34
N GLU A 428 1.90 39.41 14.94
CA GLU A 428 2.22 40.40 13.93
C GLU A 428 1.73 39.97 12.56
N LEU A 429 1.78 38.68 12.23
CA LEU A 429 1.24 38.17 10.97
C LEU A 429 -0.26 38.46 10.86
N ILE A 430 -1.01 38.27 11.94
CA ILE A 430 -2.46 38.54 11.98
C ILE A 430 -2.74 40.03 11.87
N LEU A 431 -1.97 40.86 12.56
CA LEU A 431 -2.13 42.32 12.47
C LEU A 431 -1.79 42.83 11.06
N GLU A 432 -0.70 42.34 10.44
CA GLU A 432 -0.35 42.65 9.07
C GLU A 432 -1.44 42.18 8.09
N TRP A 433 -2.06 41.04 8.34
CA TRP A 433 -3.19 40.57 7.54
C TRP A 433 -4.40 41.52 7.64
N PHE A 434 -4.81 41.95 8.84
CA PHE A 434 -5.91 42.90 9.00
C PHE A 434 -5.63 44.25 8.33
N LEU A 435 -4.37 44.70 8.34
CA LEU A 435 -3.95 45.89 7.62
C LEU A 435 -4.09 45.70 6.10
N LEU A 436 -3.72 44.54 5.57
CA LEU A 436 -3.96 44.22 4.16
C LEU A 436 -5.47 44.20 3.84
N CYS A 437 -6.29 43.62 4.71
CA CYS A 437 -7.75 43.64 4.56
C CYS A 437 -8.29 45.07 4.46
N ASP A 438 -7.87 45.98 5.34
CA ASP A 438 -8.26 47.40 5.27
C ASP A 438 -7.85 48.04 3.93
N MET A 439 -6.60 47.82 3.50
CA MET A 439 -6.10 48.36 2.23
C MET A 439 -6.88 47.86 1.02
N TYR A 440 -7.26 46.58 0.99
CA TYR A 440 -7.97 45.98 -0.14
C TYR A 440 -9.47 46.28 -0.12
N THR A 441 -10.13 46.21 1.05
CA THR A 441 -11.58 46.40 1.17
C THR A 441 -12.03 47.83 0.86
N LYS A 442 -11.29 48.84 1.33
CA LYS A 442 -11.64 50.26 1.17
C LYS A 442 -11.92 50.68 -0.29
N PRO A 443 -11.09 50.36 -1.29
CA PRO A 443 -11.41 50.62 -2.71
C PRO A 443 -12.65 49.89 -3.24
N PHE A 444 -12.95 48.67 -2.77
CA PHE A 444 -14.17 47.96 -3.18
C PHE A 444 -15.41 48.61 -2.58
N ILE A 445 -15.36 48.96 -1.30
CA ILE A 445 -16.45 49.66 -0.59
C ILE A 445 -16.77 50.99 -1.28
N LYS A 446 -15.75 51.80 -1.60
CA LYS A 446 -15.94 53.06 -2.33
C LYS A 446 -16.59 52.85 -3.70
N ARG A 447 -16.19 51.81 -4.44
CA ARG A 447 -16.78 51.51 -5.75
C ARG A 447 -18.23 51.05 -5.65
N ALA A 448 -18.55 50.21 -4.66
CA ALA A 448 -19.92 49.77 -4.40
C ALA A 448 -20.84 50.98 -4.11
N VAL A 449 -20.38 51.92 -3.29
CA VAL A 449 -21.12 53.15 -3.00
C VAL A 449 -21.27 54.05 -4.22
N VAL A 450 -20.22 54.21 -5.04
CA VAL A 450 -20.30 55.01 -6.27
C VAL A 450 -21.31 54.42 -7.26
N ALA A 451 -21.37 53.09 -7.38
CA ALA A 451 -22.27 52.40 -8.29
C ALA A 451 -23.75 52.38 -7.85
N ASP A 452 -24.05 52.58 -6.56
CA ASP A 452 -25.41 52.54 -6.02
C ASP A 452 -26.21 53.78 -6.37
N ASN A 453 -27.39 53.64 -6.98
CA ASN A 453 -28.25 54.79 -7.31
C ASN A 453 -28.94 55.43 -6.09
N MET A 454 -28.67 54.95 -4.86
CA MET A 454 -29.28 55.42 -3.61
C MET A 454 -30.82 55.23 -3.59
N GLU A 455 -31.31 54.28 -4.39
CA GLU A 455 -32.71 53.90 -4.46
C GLU A 455 -32.96 52.60 -3.70
N ARG A 456 -34.18 52.41 -3.21
CA ARG A 456 -34.56 51.16 -2.56
C ARG A 456 -34.58 50.03 -3.58
N LEU A 457 -33.96 48.91 -3.24
CA LEU A 457 -33.94 47.69 -4.05
C LEU A 457 -35.37 47.18 -4.38
N ASN A 458 -36.27 47.18 -3.40
CA ASN A 458 -37.69 46.89 -3.58
C ASN A 458 -38.50 47.40 -2.37
N ASN A 459 -39.83 47.27 -2.41
CA ASN A 459 -40.72 47.75 -1.33
C ASN A 459 -40.47 47.08 0.05
N ASN A 460 -39.82 45.92 0.08
CA ASN A 460 -39.54 45.17 1.30
C ASN A 460 -38.11 45.35 1.82
N ILE A 461 -37.20 45.92 1.02
CA ILE A 461 -35.79 46.10 1.32
C ILE A 461 -35.50 47.61 1.36
N PRO A 462 -35.35 48.22 2.56
CA PRO A 462 -35.27 49.67 2.71
C PRO A 462 -33.90 50.26 2.33
N HIS A 463 -32.95 49.45 1.87
CA HIS A 463 -31.59 49.86 1.52
C HIS A 463 -31.31 49.74 0.00
N GLY A 464 -30.27 50.46 -0.46
CA GLY A 464 -29.76 50.41 -1.83
C GLY A 464 -28.82 49.23 -2.08
N THR A 465 -28.31 49.11 -3.30
CA THR A 465 -27.48 47.97 -3.73
C THR A 465 -26.13 47.93 -3.02
N SER A 466 -25.62 49.05 -2.53
CA SER A 466 -24.31 49.09 -1.87
C SER A 466 -24.25 48.35 -0.52
N VAL A 467 -25.37 48.23 0.20
CA VAL A 467 -25.41 47.52 1.49
C VAL A 467 -25.10 46.03 1.35
N PRO A 468 -25.82 45.23 0.54
CA PRO A 468 -25.49 43.82 0.37
C PRO A 468 -24.10 43.63 -0.25
N ASP A 469 -23.67 44.50 -1.17
CA ASP A 469 -22.32 44.42 -1.76
C ASP A 469 -21.22 44.59 -0.70
N VAL A 470 -21.38 45.55 0.21
CA VAL A 470 -20.42 45.79 1.30
C VAL A 470 -20.44 44.65 2.32
N VAL A 471 -21.61 44.09 2.62
CA VAL A 471 -21.71 42.89 3.46
C VAL A 471 -20.95 41.73 2.83
N SER A 472 -21.12 41.48 1.53
CA SER A 472 -20.36 40.45 0.81
C SER A 472 -18.85 40.71 0.81
N ILE A 473 -18.41 41.97 0.65
CA ILE A 473 -16.98 42.33 0.74
C ILE A 473 -16.41 41.99 2.14
N VAL A 474 -17.13 42.34 3.21
CA VAL A 474 -16.69 42.04 4.58
C VAL A 474 -16.68 40.54 4.84
N ASP A 475 -17.71 39.83 4.38
CA ASP A 475 -17.82 38.39 4.54
C ASP A 475 -16.66 37.69 3.84
N GLU A 476 -16.49 37.90 2.52
CA GLU A 476 -15.49 37.20 1.70
C GLU A 476 -14.04 37.59 2.04
N MET A 477 -13.75 38.89 2.26
CA MET A 477 -12.37 39.37 2.39
C MET A 477 -11.87 39.43 3.83
N VAL A 478 -12.75 39.39 4.83
CA VAL A 478 -12.39 39.49 6.25
C VAL A 478 -12.81 38.24 7.00
N ILE A 479 -14.11 37.92 7.04
CA ILE A 479 -14.63 36.82 7.87
C ILE A 479 -14.18 35.45 7.33
N ASP A 480 -14.32 35.23 6.03
CA ASP A 480 -14.03 33.95 5.39
C ASP A 480 -12.53 33.58 5.46
N VAL A 481 -11.66 34.58 5.39
CA VAL A 481 -10.22 34.37 5.51
C VAL A 481 -9.84 34.13 6.97
N TRP A 482 -10.40 34.88 7.92
CA TRP A 482 -10.19 34.65 9.36
C TRP A 482 -10.55 33.23 9.78
N THR A 483 -11.72 32.73 9.36
CA THR A 483 -12.16 31.37 9.69
C THR A 483 -11.24 30.30 9.10
N LYS A 484 -10.69 30.53 7.90
CA LYS A 484 -9.75 29.60 7.23
C LYS A 484 -8.35 29.61 7.84
N LEU A 485 -7.94 30.69 8.49
CA LEU A 485 -6.62 30.77 9.14
C LEU A 485 -6.50 29.79 10.32
N THR A 486 -7.61 29.41 10.97
CA THR A 486 -7.62 28.52 12.16
C THR A 486 -6.57 28.93 13.19
N TRP A 487 -6.47 30.24 13.44
CA TRP A 487 -5.53 30.82 14.38
C TRP A 487 -5.96 30.52 15.82
N ASP A 488 -5.01 30.35 16.74
CA ASP A 488 -5.35 30.11 18.13
C ASP A 488 -6.14 31.28 18.71
N GLU A 489 -7.28 30.97 19.31
CA GLU A 489 -8.24 31.97 19.79
C GLU A 489 -7.66 32.74 20.98
N GLN A 490 -7.00 33.86 20.71
CA GLN A 490 -6.55 34.81 21.71
C GLN A 490 -7.44 36.06 21.71
N PHE A 491 -7.59 36.71 22.85
CA PHE A 491 -8.55 37.81 23.03
C PHE A 491 -8.27 39.00 22.09
N TYR A 492 -6.99 39.33 21.84
CA TYR A 492 -6.62 40.48 21.01
C TYR A 492 -6.81 40.24 19.51
N THR A 493 -6.72 39.00 19.01
CA THR A 493 -6.97 38.71 17.58
C THR A 493 -8.45 38.89 17.23
N HIS A 494 -9.34 38.54 18.15
CA HIS A 494 -10.77 38.85 18.06
C HIS A 494 -11.05 40.35 18.11
N ALA A 495 -10.32 41.09 18.94
CA ALA A 495 -10.43 42.55 18.97
C ALA A 495 -9.98 43.17 17.64
N ALA A 496 -8.91 42.66 17.03
CA ALA A 496 -8.44 43.10 15.71
C ALA A 496 -9.45 42.76 14.60
N LEU A 497 -10.11 41.60 14.65
CA LEU A 497 -11.22 41.27 13.75
C LEU A 497 -12.36 42.27 13.85
N LEU A 498 -12.80 42.57 15.07
CA LEU A 498 -13.88 43.53 15.31
C LEU A 498 -13.50 44.93 14.84
N ASP A 499 -12.24 45.36 15.03
CA ASP A 499 -11.78 46.66 14.57
C ASP A 499 -11.67 46.73 13.04
N ALA A 500 -11.28 45.64 12.37
CA ALA A 500 -11.28 45.54 10.91
C ALA A 500 -12.70 45.65 10.32
N VAL A 501 -13.66 44.91 10.90
CA VAL A 501 -15.08 44.99 10.50
C VAL A 501 -15.62 46.39 10.75
N LYS A 502 -15.35 46.98 11.92
CA LYS A 502 -15.73 48.36 12.25
C LYS A 502 -15.14 49.35 11.25
N THR A 503 -13.87 49.19 10.86
CA THR A 503 -13.20 50.06 9.89
C THR A 503 -13.88 50.00 8.53
N CYS A 504 -14.25 48.80 8.05
CA CYS A 504 -15.03 48.63 6.82
C CYS A 504 -16.38 49.38 6.89
N VAL A 505 -17.10 49.27 8.01
CA VAL A 505 -18.37 49.96 8.22
C VAL A 505 -18.19 51.48 8.24
N MET A 506 -17.14 51.98 8.91
CA MET A 506 -16.83 53.41 8.96
C MET A 506 -16.45 53.95 7.58
N ASP A 507 -15.68 53.20 6.79
CA ASP A 507 -15.34 53.55 5.42
C ASP A 507 -16.57 53.60 4.51
N TYR A 508 -17.52 52.69 4.70
CA TYR A 508 -18.81 52.72 4.02
C TYR A 508 -19.62 53.97 4.39
N VAL A 509 -19.74 54.29 5.68
CA VAL A 509 -20.44 55.49 6.16
C VAL A 509 -19.81 56.75 5.58
N GLN A 510 -18.47 56.83 5.58
CA GLN A 510 -17.74 57.97 5.01
C GLN A 510 -17.98 58.08 3.49
N ALA A 511 -17.91 56.96 2.76
CA ALA A 511 -18.15 56.97 1.32
C ALA A 511 -19.58 57.40 0.96
N ILE A 512 -20.57 56.96 1.74
CA ILE A 512 -21.97 57.40 1.58
C ILE A 512 -22.10 58.90 1.86
N TYR A 513 -21.49 59.39 2.95
CA TYR A 513 -21.48 60.82 3.28
C TYR A 513 -20.87 61.65 2.14
N ASP A 514 -19.69 61.25 1.65
CA ASP A 514 -18.99 61.93 0.55
C ASP A 514 -19.87 61.97 -0.71
N LYS A 515 -20.53 60.85 -1.04
CA LYS A 515 -21.46 60.78 -2.17
C LYS A 515 -22.64 61.74 -2.02
N LEU A 516 -23.30 61.75 -0.86
CA LEU A 516 -24.43 62.64 -0.58
C LEU A 516 -24.05 64.13 -0.66
N VAL A 517 -22.83 64.48 -0.23
CA VAL A 517 -22.29 65.84 -0.37
C VAL A 517 -22.01 66.17 -1.84
N THR A 518 -21.43 65.23 -2.59
CA THR A 518 -21.05 65.44 -4.00
C THR A 518 -22.27 65.57 -4.92
N GLU A 519 -23.33 64.80 -4.64
CA GLU A 519 -24.60 64.82 -5.38
C GLU A 519 -25.58 65.89 -4.87
N ASP A 520 -25.11 66.79 -3.99
CA ASP A 520 -25.81 67.95 -3.44
C ASP A 520 -27.19 67.64 -2.80
N PHE A 521 -27.32 66.44 -2.23
CA PHE A 521 -28.54 66.02 -1.51
C PHE A 521 -28.87 66.95 -0.33
N TYR A 522 -27.86 67.59 0.25
CA TYR A 522 -28.01 68.55 1.34
C TYR A 522 -28.18 70.01 0.87
N GLY A 523 -27.71 70.39 -0.32
CA GLY A 523 -27.93 71.72 -0.91
C GLY A 523 -29.33 71.89 -1.49
N ALA A 524 -29.93 70.83 -2.04
CA ALA A 524 -31.31 70.86 -2.54
C ALA A 524 -32.36 71.12 -1.43
N LYS A 525 -32.07 70.78 -0.16
CA LYS A 525 -32.94 71.11 0.98
C LYS A 525 -32.85 72.56 1.45
N LYS A 526 -31.89 73.37 0.98
CA LYS A 526 -31.87 74.82 1.23
C LYS A 526 -32.75 75.60 0.23
N ASN A 527 -33.07 75.01 -0.92
CA ASN A 527 -33.92 75.62 -1.96
C ASN A 527 -35.34 75.02 -2.04
N LEU A 528 -35.67 74.02 -1.22
CA LEU A 528 -37.02 73.55 -0.99
C LEU A 528 -37.40 73.95 0.43
N GLY A 529 -38.18 75.03 0.55
CA GLY A 529 -38.67 75.59 1.80
C GLY A 529 -39.11 74.51 2.77
N ILE A 530 -38.32 74.35 3.83
CA ILE A 530 -38.64 73.51 4.98
C ILE A 530 -39.86 74.17 5.65
N ASN A 531 -41.05 73.67 5.34
CA ASN A 531 -42.15 73.71 6.30
C ASN A 531 -41.82 72.66 7.35
N GLU A 532 -41.39 73.11 8.52
CA GLU A 532 -41.45 72.34 9.75
C GLU A 532 -42.88 71.80 9.92
N LYS A 533 -43.05 70.48 9.77
CA LYS A 533 -44.03 69.65 10.46
C LYS A 533 -43.83 68.18 10.09
N VAL A 534 -43.14 67.47 10.97
CA VAL A 534 -43.46 66.21 11.67
C VAL A 534 -42.15 65.51 12.05
#